data_AF-A0A949BV28-F1
#
_entry.id   AF-A0A949BV28-F1
#
_cell.length_a   1.000
_cell.length_b   1.000
_cell.length_c   1.000
_cell.angle_alpha   90.00
_cell.angle_beta   90.00
_cell.angle_gamma   90.00
#
_symmetry.space_group_name_H-M   'P 1'
#
loop_
_entity.id
_entity.type
_entity.pdbx_description
1 polymer ?
#
loop_
_entity_poly.entity_id
_entity_poly.type
_entity_poly.pdbx_seq_one_letter_code
_entity_poly.pdbx_strand_id
1 'polypeptide(L)'
;GHIYITGLHKIQKFDNTGKFIKVFKSLKEKDLAYLGQLPMDIEVDREGNIYVLVMDKEIEGKKEIRVSRVKKFDSQGNLLMSIGSREREEEDFWFPDEIAVDSNGHIYVADGINHRIQVFDKQGEFLRSIKPNPFMIRWFNKSYIGWMLDNVSRPSRVVELKKK
;
A
#
# COMPACT_ATOMS: atom_id res chain seq x y z
N GLY A 1 -9.04 18.22 8.50
CA GLY A 1 -9.68 17.01 9.06
C GLY A 1 -8.79 16.34 10.10
N HIS A 2 -8.35 15.10 9.84
CA HIS A 2 -7.20 14.50 10.50
C HIS A 2 -6.09 14.31 9.46
N ILE A 3 -4.84 14.35 9.89
CA ILE A 3 -3.67 14.12 9.04
C ILE A 3 -3.07 12.76 9.41
N TYR A 4 -2.73 11.97 8.40
CA TYR A 4 -2.08 10.67 8.56
C TYR A 4 -0.71 10.70 7.90
N ILE A 5 0.31 10.24 8.62
CA ILE A 5 1.70 10.18 8.16
C ILE A 5 2.21 8.76 8.32
N THR A 6 2.78 8.20 7.24
CA THR A 6 3.55 6.96 7.27
C THR A 6 5.04 7.25 7.26
N GLY A 7 5.77 6.57 8.15
CA GLY A 7 7.21 6.72 8.25
C GLY A 7 7.77 5.95 9.44
N LEU A 8 9.02 5.50 9.34
CA LEU A 8 9.71 4.71 10.38
C LEU A 8 8.84 3.55 10.91
N HIS A 9 8.23 2.82 9.96
CA HIS A 9 7.36 1.66 10.19
C HIS A 9 6.13 1.91 11.09
N LYS A 10 5.62 3.14 11.13
CA LYS A 10 4.45 3.52 11.93
C LYS A 10 3.46 4.34 11.12
N ILE A 11 2.18 4.19 11.43
CA ILE A 11 1.11 5.10 11.01
C ILE A 11 0.83 6.03 12.18
N GLN A 12 1.01 7.33 11.96
CA GLN A 12 0.82 8.37 12.97
C GLN A 12 -0.38 9.24 12.59
N LYS A 13 -1.26 9.50 13.56
CA LYS A 13 -2.45 10.34 13.40
C LYS A 13 -2.24 11.68 14.12
N PHE A 14 -2.52 12.76 13.41
CA PHE A 14 -2.53 14.13 13.91
C PHE A 14 -3.90 14.76 13.67
N ASP A 15 -4.23 15.82 14.40
CA ASP A 15 -5.36 16.68 14.04
C ASP A 15 -4.97 17.65 12.90
N ASN A 16 -5.91 18.47 12.45
CA ASN A 16 -5.68 19.49 11.42
C ASN A 16 -4.83 20.68 11.88
N THR A 17 -4.41 20.74 13.14
CA THR A 17 -3.43 21.72 13.63
C THR A 17 -2.01 21.15 13.61
N GLY A 18 -1.84 19.87 13.23
CA GLY A 18 -0.57 19.15 13.28
C GLY A 18 -0.22 18.64 14.68
N LYS A 19 -1.14 18.69 15.64
CA LYS A 19 -0.93 18.11 16.98
C LYS A 19 -1.08 16.59 16.91
N PHE A 20 -0.12 15.88 17.48
CA PHE A 20 -0.13 14.42 17.57
C PHE A 20 -1.32 13.93 18.40
N ILE A 21 -2.07 12.96 17.86
CA ILE A 21 -3.20 12.29 18.52
C ILE A 21 -2.76 10.90 19.00
N LYS A 22 -2.38 10.02 18.08
CA LYS A 22 -1.96 8.64 18.41
C LYS A 22 -1.09 8.02 17.32
N VAL A 23 -0.24 7.06 17.72
CA VAL A 23 0.30 6.05 16.80
C VAL A 23 -0.68 4.89 16.77
N PHE A 24 -0.97 4.35 15.58
CA PHE A 24 -1.66 3.06 15.46
C PHE A 24 -0.68 1.92 15.79
N LYS A 25 -0.51 1.63 17.08
CA LYS A 25 0.06 0.36 17.56
C LYS A 25 -1.03 -0.72 17.45
N SER A 26 -1.18 -1.32 16.27
CA SER A 26 -2.21 -2.34 16.01
C SER A 26 -1.65 -3.56 15.28
N LEU A 27 -0.59 -4.12 15.85
CA LEU A 27 -0.14 -5.50 15.71
C LEU A 27 0.41 -5.88 17.08
N LYS A 28 0.13 -7.09 17.59
CA LYS A 28 0.51 -7.48 18.97
C LYS A 28 2.03 -7.53 19.08
N GLU A 29 2.62 -7.43 20.27
CA GLU A 29 4.10 -7.36 20.39
C GLU A 29 4.85 -8.57 19.79
N LYS A 30 4.19 -9.74 19.67
CA LYS A 30 4.72 -10.91 18.97
C LYS A 30 4.75 -10.76 17.43
N ASP A 31 3.93 -9.86 16.90
CA ASP A 31 3.85 -9.42 15.51
C ASP A 31 4.68 -8.14 15.26
N LEU A 32 5.32 -7.55 16.30
CA LEU A 32 6.16 -6.35 16.17
C LEU A 32 7.65 -6.64 15.88
N ALA A 33 8.03 -7.92 15.75
CA ALA A 33 9.27 -8.30 15.05
C ALA A 33 9.22 -8.00 13.54
N TYR A 34 8.05 -7.62 13.00
CA TYR A 34 7.77 -7.54 11.56
C TYR A 34 7.71 -6.11 11.00
N LEU A 35 8.27 -5.14 11.71
CA LEU A 35 8.54 -3.80 11.16
C LEU A 35 9.76 -3.77 10.23
N GLY A 36 9.87 -4.79 9.38
CA GLY A 36 10.63 -4.77 8.12
C GLY A 36 9.77 -4.34 6.92
N GLN A 37 8.52 -3.94 7.17
CA GLN A 37 7.59 -3.38 6.20
C GLN A 37 8.04 -1.99 5.76
N LEU A 38 8.32 -1.81 4.49
CA LEU A 38 8.35 -0.49 3.88
C LEU A 38 6.89 -0.14 3.52
N PRO A 39 6.24 0.84 4.19
CA PRO A 39 5.01 1.41 3.68
C PRO A 39 5.37 2.14 2.38
N MET A 40 4.84 1.66 1.27
CA MET A 40 5.09 2.23 -0.06
C MET A 40 4.17 3.43 -0.28
N ASP A 41 2.92 3.33 0.17
CA ASP A 41 1.93 4.40 0.05
C ASP A 41 0.80 4.28 1.10
N ILE A 42 0.01 5.35 1.28
CA ILE A 42 -1.17 5.42 2.17
C ILE A 42 -2.26 6.29 1.55
N GLU A 43 -3.51 5.85 1.66
CA GLU A 43 -4.71 6.61 1.27
C GLU A 43 -5.79 6.49 2.36
N VAL A 44 -6.71 7.46 2.45
CA VAL A 44 -7.79 7.47 3.45
C VAL A 44 -9.12 7.84 2.79
N ASP A 45 -10.12 6.95 2.89
CA ASP A 45 -11.43 7.19 2.28
C ASP A 45 -12.30 8.18 3.09
N ARG A 46 -13.49 8.49 2.57
CA ARG A 46 -14.44 9.43 3.20
C ARG A 46 -15.07 8.90 4.49
N GLU A 47 -15.08 7.59 4.70
CA GLU A 47 -15.57 6.94 5.93
C GLU A 47 -14.49 6.97 7.02
N GLY A 48 -13.23 7.24 6.64
CA GLY A 48 -12.07 7.27 7.51
C GLY A 48 -11.38 5.91 7.62
N ASN A 49 -11.65 4.98 6.70
CA ASN A 49 -10.84 3.77 6.56
C ASN A 49 -9.48 4.12 5.97
N ILE A 50 -8.43 3.48 6.47
CA ILE A 50 -7.04 3.76 6.13
C ILE A 50 -6.52 2.61 5.29
N TYR A 51 -6.08 2.90 4.07
CA TYR A 51 -5.53 1.93 3.14
C TYR A 51 -4.02 2.12 3.08
N VAL A 52 -3.26 1.04 3.29
CA VAL A 52 -1.79 1.10 3.33
C VAL A 52 -1.23 0.06 2.38
N LEU A 53 -0.42 0.53 1.43
CA LEU A 53 0.35 -0.32 0.54
C LEU A 53 1.67 -0.67 1.25
N VAL A 54 1.90 -1.95 1.54
CA VAL A 54 3.06 -2.42 2.31
C VAL A 54 3.80 -3.53 1.58
N MET A 55 5.11 -3.59 1.73
CA MET A 55 5.89 -4.78 1.37
C MET A 55 6.11 -5.65 2.61
N ASP A 56 5.32 -6.71 2.74
CA ASP A 56 5.43 -7.72 3.78
C ASP A 56 6.63 -8.66 3.54
N LYS A 57 7.05 -9.33 4.62
CA LYS A 57 8.01 -10.43 4.63
C LYS A 57 7.25 -11.73 4.83
N GLU A 58 7.46 -12.69 3.95
CA GLU A 58 6.99 -14.06 4.10
C GLU A 58 8.19 -15.03 4.17
N ILE A 59 7.95 -16.25 4.68
CA ILE A 59 8.97 -17.29 4.81
C ILE A 59 8.48 -18.52 4.03
N GLU A 60 9.22 -18.86 2.98
CA GLU A 60 8.97 -20.04 2.16
C GLU A 60 10.07 -21.08 2.45
N GLY A 61 9.75 -22.06 3.30
CA GLY A 61 10.72 -23.04 3.81
C GLY A 61 11.82 -22.37 4.63
N LYS A 62 13.02 -22.19 4.04
CA LYS A 62 14.16 -21.50 4.65
C LYS A 62 14.44 -20.11 4.02
N LYS A 63 13.68 -19.70 3.01
CA LYS A 63 13.92 -18.47 2.24
C LYS A 63 13.02 -17.34 2.74
N GLU A 64 13.63 -16.20 3.03
CA GLU A 64 12.90 -14.93 3.14
C GLU A 64 12.48 -14.46 1.75
N ILE A 65 11.20 -14.14 1.59
CA ILE A 65 10.62 -13.55 0.38
C ILE A 65 9.88 -12.26 0.75
N ARG A 66 9.72 -11.38 -0.23
CA ARG A 66 8.97 -10.12 -0.09
C ARG A 66 7.73 -10.17 -0.96
N VAL A 67 6.60 -9.78 -0.38
CA VAL A 67 5.28 -9.80 -1.02
C VAL A 67 4.61 -8.45 -0.75
N SER A 68 4.19 -7.77 -1.80
CA SER A 68 3.47 -6.51 -1.64
C SER A 68 1.99 -6.77 -1.39
N ARG A 69 1.38 -6.02 -0.47
CA ARG A 69 -0.01 -6.19 -0.05
C ARG A 69 -0.67 -4.84 0.20
N VAL A 70 -1.98 -4.76 -0.05
CA VAL A 70 -2.83 -3.66 0.45
C VAL A 70 -3.47 -4.09 1.75
N LYS A 71 -3.37 -3.28 2.81
CA LYS A 71 -4.06 -3.50 4.09
C LYS A 71 -5.03 -2.35 4.36
N LYS A 72 -6.30 -2.67 4.60
CA LYS A 72 -7.32 -1.70 5.02
C LYS A 72 -7.53 -1.80 6.52
N PHE A 73 -7.56 -0.66 7.20
CA PHE A 73 -7.88 -0.53 8.61
C PHE A 73 -9.10 0.38 8.79
N ASP A 74 -9.85 0.20 9.87
CA ASP A 74 -10.85 1.18 10.28
C ASP A 74 -10.18 2.46 10.86
N SER A 75 -11.00 3.47 11.15
CA SER A 75 -10.53 4.74 11.75
C SER A 75 -9.91 4.59 13.16
N GLN A 76 -10.06 3.42 13.80
CA GLN A 76 -9.47 3.07 15.09
C GLN A 76 -8.15 2.29 14.96
N GLY A 77 -7.88 1.69 13.80
CA GLY A 77 -6.70 0.90 13.49
C GLY A 77 -6.91 -0.61 13.53
N ASN A 78 -8.14 -1.09 13.58
CA ASN A 78 -8.42 -2.52 13.45
C ASN A 78 -8.27 -2.93 11.99
N LEU A 79 -7.52 -4.01 11.71
CA LEU A 79 -7.38 -4.54 10.35
C LEU A 79 -8.72 -5.10 9.86
N LEU A 80 -9.18 -4.65 8.71
CA LEU A 80 -10.44 -5.07 8.08
C LEU A 80 -10.24 -6.09 6.96
N MET A 81 -9.19 -5.93 6.14
CA MET A 81 -8.91 -6.78 4.97
C MET A 81 -7.45 -6.63 4.52
N SER A 82 -6.96 -7.63 3.78
CA SER A 82 -5.65 -7.66 3.12
C SER A 82 -5.78 -8.20 1.70
N ILE A 83 -5.19 -7.52 0.70
CA ILE A 83 -5.17 -7.93 -0.72
C ILE A 83 -3.72 -8.20 -1.15
N GLY A 84 -3.51 -9.12 -2.10
CA GLY A 84 -2.20 -9.59 -2.55
C GLY A 84 -1.88 -10.92 -1.87
N SER A 85 -1.84 -12.00 -2.64
CA SER A 85 -2.09 -13.37 -2.12
C SER A 85 -0.93 -14.34 -2.26
N ARG A 86 -0.07 -14.17 -3.28
CA ARG A 86 0.97 -15.12 -3.68
C ARG A 86 0.48 -16.53 -4.10
N GLU A 87 -0.83 -16.66 -4.30
CA GLU A 87 -1.52 -17.87 -4.75
C GLU A 87 -2.26 -17.66 -6.07
N ARG A 88 -2.34 -16.40 -6.56
CA ARG A 88 -3.00 -16.00 -7.80
C ARG A 88 -2.18 -14.94 -8.53
N GLU A 89 -1.46 -15.34 -9.58
CA GLU A 89 -0.57 -14.47 -10.37
C GLU A 89 -1.27 -13.19 -10.89
N GLU A 90 -2.56 -13.25 -11.19
CA GLU A 90 -3.32 -12.10 -11.66
C GLU A 90 -3.53 -11.03 -10.58
N GLU A 91 -3.58 -11.41 -9.30
CA GLU A 91 -3.81 -10.54 -8.13
C GLU A 91 -2.50 -10.12 -7.43
N ASP A 92 -1.37 -10.68 -7.85
CA ASP A 92 -0.06 -10.41 -7.24
C ASP A 92 0.50 -9.04 -7.64
N PHE A 93 0.94 -8.27 -6.65
CA PHE A 93 1.60 -7.00 -6.86
C PHE A 93 3.12 -7.16 -6.92
N TRP A 94 3.76 -6.58 -7.95
CA TRP A 94 5.21 -6.60 -8.12
C TRP A 94 5.77 -5.16 -8.13
N PHE A 95 6.31 -4.75 -6.96
CA PHE A 95 6.67 -3.35 -6.68
C PHE A 95 5.55 -2.36 -7.09
N PRO A 96 4.37 -2.43 -6.44
CA PRO A 96 3.34 -1.44 -6.63
C PRO A 96 3.78 -0.11 -6.00
N ASP A 97 3.60 1.01 -6.70
CA ASP A 97 4.12 2.30 -6.25
C ASP A 97 3.08 3.15 -5.51
N GLU A 98 1.82 3.12 -5.94
CA GLU A 98 0.75 3.99 -5.41
C GLU A 98 -0.57 3.24 -5.21
N ILE A 99 -1.38 3.74 -4.29
CA ILE A 99 -2.76 3.35 -4.03
C ILE A 99 -3.70 4.56 -4.07
N ALA A 100 -4.88 4.40 -4.66
CA ALA A 100 -5.95 5.39 -4.64
C ALA A 100 -7.30 4.72 -4.38
N VAL A 101 -8.24 5.44 -3.77
CA VAL A 101 -9.59 4.93 -3.47
C VAL A 101 -10.65 5.93 -3.98
N ASP A 102 -11.62 5.45 -4.76
CA ASP A 102 -12.69 6.32 -5.26
C ASP A 102 -13.87 6.45 -4.27
N SER A 103 -14.85 7.31 -4.59
CA SER A 103 -15.99 7.57 -3.71
C SER A 103 -17.00 6.41 -3.59
N ASN A 104 -16.85 5.35 -4.38
CA ASN A 104 -17.63 4.12 -4.26
C ASN A 104 -16.87 3.06 -3.43
N GLY A 105 -15.62 3.36 -3.05
CA GLY A 105 -14.73 2.47 -2.32
C GLY A 105 -13.92 1.52 -3.20
N HIS A 106 -13.90 1.69 -4.54
CA HIS A 106 -13.00 0.90 -5.37
C HIS A 106 -11.56 1.28 -5.10
N ILE A 107 -10.69 0.27 -5.05
CA ILE A 107 -9.27 0.40 -4.72
C ILE A 107 -8.48 0.25 -6.01
N TYR A 108 -7.64 1.22 -6.33
CA TYR A 108 -6.78 1.25 -7.50
C TYR A 108 -5.34 1.12 -7.03
N VAL A 109 -4.61 0.12 -7.54
CA VAL A 109 -3.20 -0.12 -7.21
C VAL A 109 -2.36 -0.02 -8.47
N ALA A 110 -1.40 0.90 -8.49
CA ALA A 110 -0.44 1.04 -9.58
C ALA A 110 0.69 0.02 -9.40
N ASP A 111 0.61 -1.09 -10.14
CA ASP A 111 1.48 -2.25 -10.06
C ASP A 111 2.67 -2.08 -11.02
N GLY A 112 3.77 -1.53 -10.49
CA GLY A 112 4.81 -0.84 -11.25
C GLY A 112 5.58 -1.73 -12.22
N ILE A 113 6.07 -2.90 -11.77
CA ILE A 113 6.84 -3.83 -12.63
C ILE A 113 5.93 -4.60 -13.58
N ASN A 114 4.73 -4.97 -13.14
CA ASN A 114 3.74 -5.61 -14.02
C ASN A 114 3.13 -4.64 -15.05
N HIS A 115 3.47 -3.34 -14.96
CA HIS A 115 2.98 -2.26 -15.81
C HIS A 115 1.45 -2.30 -15.94
N ARG A 116 0.73 -2.37 -14.82
CA ARG A 116 -0.74 -2.43 -14.79
C ARG A 116 -1.32 -1.59 -13.66
N ILE A 117 -2.56 -1.17 -13.81
CA ILE A 117 -3.39 -0.74 -12.69
C ILE A 117 -4.33 -1.89 -12.37
N GLN A 118 -4.28 -2.42 -11.15
CA GLN A 118 -5.26 -3.39 -10.66
C GLN A 118 -6.39 -2.64 -9.97
N VAL A 119 -7.64 -3.07 -10.18
CA VAL A 119 -8.83 -2.46 -9.57
C VAL A 119 -9.59 -3.52 -8.78
N PHE A 120 -9.85 -3.23 -7.52
CA PHE A 120 -10.62 -4.06 -6.59
C PHE A 120 -11.86 -3.31 -6.10
N ASP A 121 -12.84 -4.04 -5.59
CA ASP A 121 -13.97 -3.43 -4.90
C ASP A 121 -13.64 -3.05 -3.44
N LYS A 122 -14.64 -2.57 -2.70
CA LYS A 122 -14.49 -2.14 -1.30
C LYS A 122 -14.35 -3.31 -0.30
N GLN A 123 -14.61 -4.54 -0.74
CA GLN A 123 -14.39 -5.79 -0.01
C GLN A 123 -12.99 -6.36 -0.27
N GLY A 124 -12.37 -6.00 -1.41
CA GLY A 124 -11.06 -6.48 -1.85
C GLY A 124 -11.13 -7.52 -2.97
N GLU A 125 -12.31 -7.77 -3.54
CA GLU A 125 -12.46 -8.68 -4.68
C GLU A 125 -11.90 -8.02 -5.95
N PHE A 126 -11.15 -8.79 -6.75
CA PHE A 126 -10.58 -8.31 -7.99
C PHE A 126 -11.66 -8.04 -9.05
N LEU A 127 -11.69 -6.82 -9.59
CA LEU A 127 -12.65 -6.41 -10.61
C LEU A 127 -12.06 -6.44 -12.03
N ARG A 128 -10.86 -5.89 -12.21
CA ARG A 128 -10.18 -5.80 -13.52
C ARG A 128 -8.73 -5.35 -13.41
N SER A 129 -7.97 -5.65 -14.45
CA SER A 129 -6.65 -5.06 -14.70
C SER A 129 -6.69 -4.13 -15.92
N ILE A 130 -6.05 -2.97 -15.80
CA ILE A 130 -5.88 -1.99 -16.88
C ILE A 130 -4.41 -1.97 -17.26
N LYS A 131 -4.08 -2.40 -18.48
CA LYS A 131 -2.71 -2.38 -19.02
C LYS A 131 -2.53 -1.19 -19.98
N PRO A 132 -1.37 -0.50 -19.98
CA PRO A 132 -1.06 0.52 -20.95
C PRO A 132 -0.89 -0.10 -22.35
N ASN A 133 -0.94 0.74 -23.37
CA ASN A 133 -0.73 0.32 -24.76
C ASN A 133 0.63 -0.42 -24.91
N PRO A 134 0.67 -1.62 -25.54
CA PRO A 134 1.90 -2.39 -25.76
C PRO A 134 3.06 -1.60 -26.39
N PHE A 135 2.76 -0.58 -27.21
CA PHE A 135 3.78 0.28 -27.81
C PHE A 135 4.56 1.13 -26.78
N MET A 136 3.98 1.46 -25.62
CA MET A 136 4.67 2.18 -24.55
C MET A 136 5.61 1.26 -23.74
N ILE A 137 5.20 0.02 -23.47
CA ILE A 137 5.97 -0.94 -22.65
C ILE A 137 7.38 -1.18 -23.20
N ARG A 138 7.53 -1.16 -24.52
CA ARG A 138 8.81 -1.35 -25.22
C ARG A 138 9.87 -0.27 -24.92
N TRP A 139 9.48 0.90 -24.39
CA TRP A 139 10.39 1.99 -24.03
C TRP A 139 10.89 1.94 -22.58
N PHE A 140 10.15 1.31 -21.66
CA PHE A 140 10.52 1.25 -20.23
C PHE A 140 11.51 0.13 -19.88
N ASN A 141 11.69 -0.86 -20.76
CA ASN A 141 12.23 -2.17 -20.38
C ASN A 141 13.75 -2.36 -20.59
N LYS A 142 14.53 -1.27 -20.41
CA LYS A 142 15.99 -1.33 -20.16
C LYS A 142 16.33 -0.29 -19.10
N SER A 143 17.21 -0.64 -18.16
CA SER A 143 17.81 0.21 -17.11
C SER A 143 16.98 0.50 -15.83
N TYR A 144 15.65 0.41 -15.82
CA TYR A 144 14.87 0.82 -14.62
C TYR A 144 14.97 -0.14 -13.42
N ILE A 145 14.92 -1.46 -13.68
CA ILE A 145 14.82 -2.49 -12.62
C ILE A 145 16.08 -2.56 -11.73
N GLY A 146 17.27 -2.42 -12.31
CA GLY A 146 18.52 -2.42 -11.54
C GLY A 146 18.65 -1.20 -10.63
N TRP A 147 18.40 -0.01 -11.17
CA TRP A 147 18.52 1.24 -10.42
C TRP A 147 17.58 1.33 -9.21
N MET A 148 16.35 0.78 -9.33
CA MET A 148 15.36 0.77 -8.24
C MET A 148 15.72 -0.17 -7.08
N LEU A 149 16.49 -1.23 -7.28
CA LEU A 149 16.87 -2.11 -6.17
C LEU A 149 17.99 -1.50 -5.31
N ASP A 150 18.81 -0.61 -5.91
CA ASP A 150 20.03 -0.09 -5.28
C ASP A 150 19.88 1.28 -4.58
N ASN A 151 18.83 2.07 -4.88
CA ASN A 151 18.80 3.51 -4.52
C ASN A 151 17.58 4.01 -3.72
N VAL A 152 16.72 3.13 -3.20
CA VAL A 152 15.40 3.54 -2.68
C VAL A 152 15.43 4.01 -1.21
N SER A 153 15.59 5.33 -1.03
CA SER A 153 15.01 6.07 0.09
C SER A 153 13.75 6.78 -0.40
N ARG A 154 12.56 6.30 0.02
CA ARG A 154 11.28 6.92 -0.36
C ARG A 154 10.93 8.06 0.62
N PRO A 155 10.54 9.25 0.15
CA PRO A 155 10.04 10.32 1.01
C PRO A 155 8.68 9.93 1.63
N SER A 156 8.46 10.28 2.90
CA SER A 156 7.17 10.07 3.57
C SER A 156 6.05 10.89 2.91
N ARG A 157 4.95 10.22 2.54
CA ARG A 157 3.72 10.89 2.06
C ARG A 157 2.86 11.35 3.25
N VAL A 158 2.20 12.50 3.09
CA VAL A 158 1.25 13.07 4.05
C VAL A 158 -0.11 13.18 3.38
N VAL A 159 -1.16 12.67 4.03
CA VAL A 159 -2.54 12.69 3.51
C VAL A 159 -3.47 13.36 4.52
N GLU A 160 -4.34 14.26 4.03
CA GLU A 160 -5.33 14.98 4.84
C GLU A 160 -6.78 14.61 4.46
N LEU A 161 -7.59 14.25 5.47
CA LEU A 161 -9.03 14.18 5.34
C LEU A 161 -9.66 15.57 5.10
N LYS A 162 -9.91 15.90 3.83
CA LYS A 162 -10.77 17.04 3.44
C LYS A 162 -12.24 16.71 3.71
N LYS A 163 -12.76 17.20 4.83
CA LYS A 163 -14.21 17.31 5.03
C LYS A 163 -14.75 18.46 4.17
N LYS A 164 -15.92 18.25 3.56
CA LYS A 164 -16.79 19.35 3.12
C LYS A 164 -17.46 19.98 4.34
#